data_AF-A0A954LPU5-F1
#
_entry.id   AF-A0A954LPU5-F1
#
_cell.length_a   1.000
_cell.length_b   1.000
_cell.length_c   1.000
_cell.angle_alpha   90.00
_cell.angle_beta   90.00
_cell.angle_gamma   90.00
#
_symmetry.space_group_name_H-M   'P 1'
#
loop_
_entity.id
_entity.type
_entity.pdbx_description
1 polymer ?
#
loop_
_entity_poly.entity_id
_entity_poly.type
_entity_poly.pdbx_seq_one_letter_code
_entity_poly.pdbx_strand_id
1 'polypeptide(L)'
;LACIVWYLGSNSPLPHAEKPQPGTAEFQALSEEEQLKITEDRSLYPQLQGRVSEDFQNLPTEEQDQLKKVDKDFADRLFGRAAYDILPQIGPGLVGLLLASLLAAIMSTSDAQMVVSSGLFTENIYKRYMVKNKSERHYLWVGRLSGLFIVLLAIVLQTTFEDVIQALQYILDTPAIIGISLWIGIVWRGWTPAAVWVSTISGGIAWAACMFFPNQLQEWGLSESMFHTNGKMLHLWRIVFYLSAGLFSGLITSFLTKRVDEKKLDHFFRVIHTPVKPGEVVDEPCTLPKDPLPPAGKLFNLKDIEIGKPTLVGMGGFIASWICVGLIIWLTWLLARVL
;
A
#
# COMPACT_ATOMS: atom_id res chain seq x y z
N LEU A 1 16.27 -1.24 6.60
CA LEU A 1 16.96 -0.10 7.23
C LEU A 1 18.33 -0.50 7.80
N ALA A 2 18.42 -1.38 8.80
CA ALA A 2 19.73 -1.83 9.33
C ALA A 2 20.66 -2.41 8.24
N CYS A 3 20.14 -3.26 7.34
CA CYS A 3 20.93 -3.77 6.21
C CYS A 3 21.39 -2.68 5.24
N ILE A 4 20.59 -1.62 5.05
CA ILE A 4 20.90 -0.50 4.14
C ILE A 4 22.02 0.35 4.74
N VAL A 5 21.89 0.68 6.03
CA VAL A 5 22.89 1.45 6.78
C VAL A 5 24.22 0.70 6.83
N TRP A 6 24.19 -0.62 7.04
CA TRP A 6 25.41 -1.45 7.01
C TRP A 6 26.07 -1.49 5.62
N TYR A 7 25.28 -1.71 4.56
CA TYR A 7 25.80 -1.83 3.19
C TYR A 7 26.27 -0.49 2.59
N LEU A 8 25.85 0.65 3.14
CA LEU A 8 26.29 2.00 2.75
C LEU A 8 27.25 2.64 3.78
N GLY A 9 27.53 1.95 4.88
CA GLY A 9 28.43 2.43 5.93
C GLY A 9 29.91 2.23 5.59
N SER A 10 30.80 2.61 6.51
CA SER A 10 32.25 2.46 6.35
C SER A 10 32.71 1.00 6.21
N ASN A 11 31.91 0.06 6.70
CA ASN A 11 32.16 -1.38 6.62
C ASN A 11 31.46 -2.04 5.42
N SER A 12 31.06 -1.25 4.42
CA SER A 12 30.39 -1.76 3.24
C SER A 12 31.24 -2.82 2.52
N PRO A 13 30.64 -3.92 2.05
CA PRO A 13 31.34 -4.87 1.18
C PRO A 13 31.52 -4.35 -0.26
N LEU A 14 30.80 -3.29 -0.67
CA LEU A 14 30.81 -2.76 -2.04
C LEU A 14 32.13 -2.16 -2.54
N PRO A 15 32.92 -1.43 -1.74
CA PRO A 15 34.17 -0.84 -2.21
C PRO A 15 35.14 -1.91 -2.72
N HIS A 16 35.00 -3.17 -2.26
CA HIS A 16 35.88 -4.32 -2.56
C HIS A 16 37.36 -3.92 -2.62
N ALA A 17 37.77 -2.97 -1.76
CA ALA A 17 39.10 -2.37 -1.75
C ALA A 17 40.18 -3.40 -1.36
N GLU A 18 39.79 -4.41 -0.59
CA GLU A 18 40.64 -5.51 -0.11
C GLU A 18 40.64 -6.72 -1.06
N LYS A 19 39.77 -6.77 -2.08
CA LYS A 19 39.69 -7.90 -3.02
C LYS A 19 40.61 -7.71 -4.23
N PRO A 20 41.12 -8.80 -4.83
CA PRO A 20 42.08 -8.73 -5.94
C PRO A 20 41.52 -7.97 -7.14
N GLN A 21 42.37 -7.19 -7.81
CA GLN A 21 41.94 -6.35 -8.93
C GLN A 21 41.65 -7.20 -10.19
N PRO A 22 40.66 -6.82 -11.02
CA PRO A 22 40.43 -7.48 -12.29
C PRO A 22 41.71 -7.54 -13.13
N GLY A 23 42.09 -8.74 -13.56
CA GLY A 23 43.31 -8.98 -14.34
C GLY A 23 44.55 -9.41 -13.55
N THR A 24 44.49 -9.52 -12.22
CA THR A 24 45.57 -10.16 -11.44
C THR A 24 45.44 -11.69 -11.43
N ALA A 25 46.55 -12.40 -11.20
CA ALA A 25 46.55 -13.87 -11.10
C ALA A 25 45.65 -14.38 -9.95
N GLU A 26 45.57 -13.63 -8.86
CA GLU A 26 44.68 -13.92 -7.73
C GLU A 26 43.20 -13.76 -8.08
N PHE A 27 42.86 -12.79 -8.95
CA PHE A 27 41.49 -12.62 -9.44
C PHE A 27 41.06 -13.76 -10.36
N GLN A 28 41.97 -14.21 -11.24
CA GLN A 28 41.72 -15.33 -12.15
C GLN A 28 41.61 -16.69 -11.43
N ALA A 29 42.08 -16.78 -10.19
CA ALA A 29 41.96 -17.98 -9.34
C ALA A 29 40.60 -18.09 -8.63
N LEU A 30 39.79 -17.02 -8.62
CA LEU A 30 38.44 -17.01 -8.05
C LEU A 30 37.44 -17.71 -8.99
N SER A 31 36.30 -18.13 -8.44
CA SER A 31 35.19 -18.66 -9.25
C SER A 31 34.63 -17.60 -10.20
N GLU A 32 34.09 -18.00 -11.36
CA GLU A 32 33.51 -17.06 -12.34
C GLU A 32 32.41 -16.18 -11.74
N GLU A 33 31.62 -16.72 -10.82
CA GLU A 33 30.55 -16.00 -10.11
C GLU A 33 31.12 -14.91 -9.18
N GLU A 34 32.22 -15.19 -8.48
CA GLU A 34 32.91 -14.19 -7.65
C GLU A 34 33.60 -13.11 -8.47
N GLN A 35 34.22 -13.48 -9.60
CA GLN A 35 34.83 -12.52 -10.53
C GLN A 35 33.79 -11.53 -11.08
N LEU A 36 32.62 -12.03 -11.48
CA LEU A 36 31.51 -11.21 -11.96
C LEU A 36 31.02 -10.26 -10.86
N LYS A 37 30.76 -10.79 -9.65
CA LYS A 37 30.28 -9.99 -8.51
C LYS A 37 31.23 -8.85 -8.13
N ILE A 38 32.54 -9.12 -8.06
CA ILE A 38 33.56 -8.11 -7.73
C ILE A 38 33.59 -7.00 -8.79
N THR A 39 33.49 -7.38 -10.07
CA THR A 39 33.52 -6.43 -11.19
C THR A 39 32.28 -5.54 -11.19
N GLU A 40 31.09 -6.14 -11.00
CA GLU A 40 29.83 -5.41 -10.90
C GLU A 40 29.83 -4.43 -9.74
N ASP A 41 30.18 -4.88 -8.53
CA ASP A 41 30.13 -4.05 -7.33
C ASP A 41 31.14 -2.87 -7.39
N ARG A 42 32.33 -3.07 -7.98
CA ARG A 42 33.28 -1.98 -8.23
C ARG A 42 32.79 -0.95 -9.22
N SER A 43 31.99 -1.36 -10.21
CA SER A 43 31.37 -0.42 -11.16
C SER A 43 30.18 0.34 -10.54
N LEU A 44 29.50 -0.30 -9.59
CA LEU A 44 28.28 0.21 -8.95
C LEU A 44 28.59 1.23 -7.84
N TYR A 45 29.61 0.98 -7.02
CA TYR A 45 29.92 1.81 -5.85
C TYR A 45 30.15 3.29 -6.19
N PRO A 46 30.95 3.67 -7.21
CA PRO A 46 31.12 5.08 -7.59
C PRO A 46 29.82 5.75 -8.04
N GLN A 47 28.93 5.00 -8.71
CA GLN A 47 27.64 5.53 -9.17
C GLN A 47 26.71 5.82 -7.98
N LEU A 48 26.68 4.92 -6.99
CA LEU A 48 25.94 5.14 -5.75
C LEU A 48 26.50 6.33 -4.95
N GLN A 49 27.83 6.50 -4.90
CA GLN A 49 28.45 7.68 -4.30
C GLN A 49 28.11 8.96 -5.06
N GLY A 50 28.06 8.92 -6.39
CA GLY A 50 27.63 10.03 -7.23
C GLY A 50 26.18 10.48 -6.96
N ARG A 51 25.32 9.59 -6.47
CA ARG A 51 23.96 9.94 -6.05
C ARG A 51 23.91 10.69 -4.71
N VAL A 52 24.86 10.39 -3.82
CA VAL A 52 24.95 10.94 -2.44
C VAL A 52 25.80 12.21 -2.39
N SER A 53 26.57 12.51 -3.43
CA SER A 53 27.43 13.69 -3.51
C SER A 53 26.61 15.00 -3.46
N GLU A 54 27.19 16.04 -2.84
CA GLU A 54 26.58 17.37 -2.79
C GLU A 54 26.36 17.96 -4.19
N ASP A 55 27.19 17.55 -5.15
CA ASP A 55 27.13 17.99 -6.56
C ASP A 55 26.03 17.30 -7.38
N PHE A 56 25.32 16.30 -6.84
CA PHE A 56 24.28 15.57 -7.57
C PHE A 56 23.21 16.50 -8.16
N GLN A 57 22.83 17.56 -7.44
CA GLN A 57 21.83 18.52 -7.91
C GLN A 57 22.32 19.40 -9.07
N ASN A 58 23.64 19.53 -9.23
CA ASN A 58 24.29 20.34 -10.26
C ASN A 58 24.58 19.54 -11.55
N LEU A 59 24.38 18.22 -11.54
CA LEU A 59 24.56 17.36 -12.72
C LEU A 59 23.48 17.61 -13.77
N PRO A 60 23.77 17.40 -15.07
CA PRO A 60 22.76 17.39 -16.12
C PRO A 60 21.60 16.43 -15.82
N THR A 61 20.37 16.78 -16.20
CA THR A 61 19.16 16.00 -15.90
C THR A 61 19.25 14.54 -16.37
N GLU A 62 19.89 14.30 -17.53
CA GLU A 62 20.08 12.93 -18.06
C GLU A 62 20.96 12.07 -17.15
N GLU A 63 22.04 12.64 -16.62
CA GLU A 63 22.97 11.95 -15.73
C GLU A 63 22.34 11.72 -14.35
N GLN A 64 21.57 12.69 -13.85
CA GLN A 64 20.76 12.51 -12.64
C GLN A 64 19.77 11.35 -12.77
N ASP A 65 19.11 11.23 -13.92
CA ASP A 65 18.12 10.18 -14.15
C ASP A 65 18.75 8.79 -14.31
N GLN A 66 19.95 8.72 -14.92
CA GLN A 66 20.75 7.48 -14.93
C GLN A 66 21.15 7.05 -13.51
N LEU A 67 21.69 7.96 -12.71
CA LEU A 67 22.10 7.67 -11.33
C LEU A 67 20.90 7.27 -10.45
N LYS A 68 19.75 7.94 -10.60
CA LYS A 68 18.50 7.55 -9.91
C LYS A 68 18.05 6.15 -10.30
N LYS A 69 18.18 5.77 -11.58
CA LYS A 69 17.82 4.44 -12.06
C LYS A 69 18.71 3.37 -11.43
N VAL A 70 20.02 3.60 -11.43
CA VAL A 70 21.00 2.69 -10.81
C VAL A 70 20.76 2.54 -9.31
N ASP A 71 20.53 3.65 -8.61
CA ASP A 71 20.20 3.65 -7.16
C ASP A 71 18.91 2.86 -6.88
N LYS A 72 17.88 3.03 -7.71
CA LYS A 72 16.63 2.28 -7.60
C LYS A 72 16.80 0.79 -7.85
N ASP A 73 17.47 0.41 -8.95
CA ASP A 73 17.74 -0.99 -9.30
C ASP A 73 18.59 -1.66 -8.20
N PHE A 74 19.50 -0.91 -7.59
CA PHE A 74 20.27 -1.37 -6.43
C PHE A 74 19.38 -1.54 -5.19
N ALA A 75 18.52 -0.58 -4.88
CA ALA A 75 17.62 -0.63 -3.73
C ALA A 75 16.71 -1.87 -3.77
N ASP A 76 16.21 -2.24 -4.95
CA ASP A 76 15.39 -3.46 -5.13
C ASP A 76 16.17 -4.74 -4.84
N ARG A 77 17.47 -4.77 -5.16
CA ARG A 77 18.36 -5.93 -4.94
C ARG A 77 19.01 -5.96 -3.56
N LEU A 78 19.04 -4.83 -2.87
CA LEU A 78 19.80 -4.59 -1.65
C LEU A 78 19.48 -5.58 -0.53
N PHE A 79 18.19 -5.86 -0.31
CA PHE A 79 17.79 -6.81 0.73
C PHE A 79 18.31 -8.22 0.45
N GLY A 80 18.21 -8.69 -0.80
CA GLY A 80 18.70 -9.99 -1.21
C GLY A 80 20.23 -10.09 -1.12
N ARG A 81 20.94 -9.05 -1.56
CA ARG A 81 22.41 -8.95 -1.46
C ARG A 81 22.88 -8.99 -0.01
N ALA A 82 22.30 -8.15 0.85
CA ALA A 82 22.65 -8.12 2.27
C ALA A 82 22.36 -9.45 2.97
N ALA A 83 21.22 -10.09 2.67
CA ALA A 83 20.90 -11.40 3.21
C ALA A 83 21.91 -12.47 2.78
N TYR A 84 22.32 -12.47 1.50
CA TYR A 84 23.31 -13.41 0.97
C TYR A 84 24.71 -13.19 1.58
N ASP A 85 25.11 -11.94 1.84
CA ASP A 85 26.45 -11.67 2.37
C ASP A 85 26.56 -11.90 3.88
N ILE A 86 25.49 -11.65 4.64
CA ILE A 86 25.50 -11.70 6.11
C ILE A 86 25.13 -13.10 6.63
N LEU A 87 24.05 -13.71 6.11
CA LEU A 87 23.48 -14.92 6.72
C LEU A 87 24.42 -16.13 6.69
N PRO A 88 25.20 -16.39 5.62
CA PRO A 88 26.17 -17.49 5.62
C PRO A 88 27.27 -17.34 6.67
N GLN A 89 27.62 -16.10 7.06
CA GLN A 89 28.62 -15.85 8.11
C GLN A 89 28.11 -16.22 9.51
N ILE A 90 26.79 -16.16 9.73
CA ILE A 90 26.16 -16.48 11.02
C ILE A 90 25.95 -17.99 11.15
N GLY A 91 25.54 -18.68 10.09
CA GLY A 91 25.36 -20.12 10.12
C GLY A 91 24.91 -20.73 8.78
N PRO A 92 25.30 -21.99 8.51
CA PRO A 92 24.91 -22.67 7.28
C PRO A 92 23.39 -22.89 7.22
N GLY A 93 22.80 -22.71 6.04
CA GLY A 93 21.37 -22.96 5.79
C GLY A 93 20.42 -21.79 6.11
N LEU A 94 20.89 -20.71 6.74
CA LEU A 94 20.04 -19.55 7.07
C LEU A 94 19.47 -18.83 5.83
N VAL A 95 20.21 -18.82 4.72
CA VAL A 95 19.71 -18.29 3.43
C VAL A 95 18.51 -19.12 2.94
N GLY A 96 18.59 -20.45 3.05
CA GLY A 96 17.48 -21.34 2.70
C GLY A 96 16.27 -21.15 3.60
N LEU A 97 16.50 -20.96 4.91
CA LEU A 97 15.43 -20.65 5.87
C LEU A 97 14.76 -19.31 5.55
N LEU A 98 15.53 -18.27 5.22
CA LEU A 98 14.99 -16.97 4.80
C LEU A 98 14.12 -17.13 3.56
N LEU A 99 14.61 -17.81 2.51
CA LEU A 99 13.86 -18.06 1.29
C LEU A 99 12.56 -18.84 1.55
N ALA A 100 12.62 -19.88 2.38
CA ALA A 100 11.44 -20.65 2.77
C ALA A 100 10.40 -19.76 3.49
N SER A 101 10.84 -18.91 4.43
CA SER A 101 9.96 -17.98 5.14
C SER A 101 9.33 -16.92 4.22
N LEU A 102 10.09 -16.42 3.25
CA LEU A 102 9.62 -15.45 2.27
C LEU A 102 8.56 -16.06 1.35
N LEU A 103 8.82 -17.27 0.82
CA LEU A 103 7.86 -18.01 0.01
C LEU A 103 6.57 -18.31 0.78
N ALA A 104 6.69 -18.73 2.05
CA ALA A 104 5.54 -18.99 2.91
C ALA A 104 4.71 -17.72 3.15
N ALA A 105 5.35 -16.56 3.39
CA ALA A 105 4.67 -15.28 3.58
C ALA A 105 3.91 -14.82 2.31
N ILE A 106 4.51 -14.97 1.14
CA ILE A 106 3.89 -14.61 -0.15
C ILE A 106 2.71 -15.55 -0.45
N MET A 107 2.86 -16.85 -0.18
CA MET A 107 1.79 -17.84 -0.36
C MET A 107 0.59 -17.52 0.53
N SER A 108 0.82 -17.22 1.83
CA SER A 108 -0.26 -16.85 2.75
C SER A 108 -1.03 -15.61 2.30
N THR A 109 -0.34 -14.61 1.76
CA THR A 109 -0.99 -13.38 1.30
C THR A 109 -1.78 -13.63 0.01
N SER A 110 -1.19 -14.36 -0.93
CA SER A 110 -1.83 -14.70 -2.21
C SER A 110 -3.07 -15.55 -2.01
N ASP A 111 -3.01 -16.54 -1.12
CA ASP A 111 -4.14 -17.41 -0.78
C ASP A 111 -5.29 -16.60 -0.17
N ALA A 112 -4.99 -15.68 0.75
CA ALA A 112 -5.99 -14.80 1.34
C ALA A 112 -6.66 -13.91 0.27
N GLN A 113 -5.88 -13.30 -0.63
CA GLN A 113 -6.43 -12.45 -1.70
C GLN A 113 -7.28 -13.24 -2.69
N MET A 114 -6.88 -14.47 -3.02
CA MET A 114 -7.66 -15.37 -3.87
C MET A 114 -9.01 -15.71 -3.22
N VAL A 115 -9.01 -16.07 -1.93
CA VAL A 115 -10.23 -16.42 -1.18
C VAL A 115 -11.14 -15.21 -1.06
N VAL A 116 -10.62 -14.04 -0.73
CA VAL A 116 -11.40 -12.80 -0.62
C VAL A 116 -12.02 -12.43 -1.97
N SER A 117 -11.23 -12.42 -3.04
CA SER A 117 -11.69 -12.01 -4.37
C SER A 117 -12.74 -12.98 -4.93
N SER A 118 -12.52 -14.29 -4.78
CA SER A 118 -13.48 -15.31 -5.20
C SER A 118 -14.77 -15.29 -4.39
N GLY A 119 -14.68 -15.04 -3.07
CA GLY A 119 -15.84 -14.88 -2.20
C GLY A 119 -16.67 -13.66 -2.59
N LEU A 120 -16.02 -12.51 -2.81
CA LEU A 120 -16.68 -11.29 -3.28
C LEU A 120 -17.37 -11.49 -4.63
N PHE A 121 -16.70 -12.12 -5.59
CA PHE A 121 -17.31 -12.45 -6.89
C PHE A 121 -18.53 -13.37 -6.71
N THR A 122 -18.38 -14.44 -5.93
CA THR A 122 -19.42 -15.45 -5.78
C THR A 122 -20.66 -14.90 -5.07
N GLU A 123 -20.49 -14.17 -3.97
CA GLU A 123 -21.61 -13.64 -3.18
C GLU A 123 -22.23 -12.38 -3.81
N ASN A 124 -21.40 -11.42 -4.26
CA ASN A 124 -21.92 -10.12 -4.72
C ASN A 124 -22.35 -10.12 -6.19
N ILE A 125 -21.74 -10.97 -7.03
CA ILE A 125 -22.04 -11.01 -8.47
C ILE A 125 -22.83 -12.27 -8.80
N TYR A 126 -22.23 -13.45 -8.59
CA TYR A 126 -22.79 -14.71 -9.08
C TYR A 126 -24.11 -15.07 -8.40
N LYS A 127 -24.14 -15.11 -7.07
CA LYS A 127 -25.33 -15.46 -6.27
C LYS A 127 -26.42 -14.40 -6.36
N ARG A 128 -26.05 -13.11 -6.39
CA ARG A 128 -27.00 -12.01 -6.44
C ARG A 128 -27.63 -11.81 -7.82
N TYR A 129 -26.88 -11.94 -8.91
CA TYR A 129 -27.36 -11.58 -10.25
C TYR A 129 -27.49 -12.76 -11.22
N MET A 130 -26.68 -13.82 -11.10
CA MET A 130 -26.68 -14.92 -12.09
C MET A 130 -27.54 -16.11 -11.66
N VAL A 131 -27.25 -16.72 -10.50
CA VAL A 131 -27.92 -17.95 -10.05
C VAL A 131 -28.27 -17.87 -8.58
N LYS A 132 -29.58 -17.76 -8.32
CA LYS A 132 -30.17 -17.64 -6.97
C LYS A 132 -30.60 -19.01 -6.44
N ASN A 133 -30.57 -19.18 -5.11
CA ASN A 133 -31.11 -20.33 -4.37
C ASN A 133 -30.52 -21.70 -4.76
N LYS A 134 -29.21 -21.78 -4.99
CA LYS A 134 -28.51 -23.08 -5.10
C LYS A 134 -27.95 -23.54 -3.76
N SER A 135 -27.51 -24.79 -3.69
CA SER A 135 -26.87 -25.34 -2.50
C SER A 135 -25.54 -24.63 -2.21
N GLU A 136 -25.15 -24.56 -0.94
CA GLU A 136 -23.87 -23.97 -0.54
C GLU A 136 -22.68 -24.64 -1.25
N ARG A 137 -22.75 -25.96 -1.45
CA ARG A 137 -21.73 -26.71 -2.20
C ARG A 137 -21.54 -26.21 -3.63
N HIS A 138 -22.60 -25.74 -4.29
CA HIS A 138 -22.52 -25.13 -5.61
C HIS A 138 -21.73 -23.82 -5.56
N TYR A 139 -22.08 -22.93 -4.61
CA TYR A 139 -21.38 -21.66 -4.46
C TYR A 139 -19.91 -21.84 -4.07
N LEU A 140 -19.57 -22.83 -3.24
CA LEU A 140 -18.18 -23.17 -2.91
C LEU A 140 -17.39 -23.60 -4.15
N TRP A 141 -17.97 -24.41 -5.04
CA TRP A 141 -17.31 -24.82 -6.28
C TRP A 141 -17.10 -23.64 -7.25
N VAL A 142 -18.10 -22.75 -7.36
CA VAL A 142 -17.97 -21.52 -8.15
C VAL A 142 -16.91 -20.59 -7.56
N GLY A 143 -16.81 -20.49 -6.24
CA GLY A 143 -15.74 -19.78 -5.54
C GLY A 143 -14.35 -20.33 -5.93
N ARG A 144 -14.16 -21.66 -5.87
CA ARG A 144 -12.87 -22.27 -6.27
C ARG A 144 -12.51 -21.99 -7.72
N LEU A 145 -13.48 -22.12 -8.64
CA LEU A 145 -13.22 -21.90 -10.07
C LEU A 145 -12.97 -20.42 -10.40
N SER A 146 -13.73 -19.51 -9.78
CA SER A 146 -13.51 -18.07 -9.91
C SER A 146 -12.17 -17.63 -9.32
N GLY A 147 -11.77 -18.20 -8.18
CA GLY A 147 -10.44 -17.97 -7.59
C GLY A 147 -9.31 -18.36 -8.54
N LEU A 148 -9.38 -19.56 -9.12
CA LEU A 148 -8.40 -20.00 -10.14
C LEU A 148 -8.36 -19.03 -11.33
N PHE A 149 -9.52 -18.61 -11.85
CA PHE A 149 -9.60 -17.69 -12.98
C PHE A 149 -9.01 -16.30 -12.64
N ILE A 150 -9.31 -15.77 -11.46
CA ILE A 150 -8.76 -14.49 -10.98
C ILE A 150 -7.23 -14.56 -10.86
N VAL A 151 -6.69 -15.66 -10.33
CA VAL A 151 -5.23 -15.86 -10.22
C VAL A 151 -4.58 -15.92 -11.59
N LEU A 152 -5.18 -16.63 -12.55
CA LEU A 152 -4.66 -16.67 -13.93
C LEU A 152 -4.64 -15.28 -14.57
N LEU A 153 -5.70 -14.48 -14.39
CA LEU A 153 -5.74 -13.10 -14.87
C LEU A 153 -4.68 -12.23 -14.18
N ALA A 154 -4.45 -12.41 -12.88
CA ALA A 154 -3.42 -11.68 -12.15
C ALA A 154 -2.02 -12.01 -12.67
N ILE A 155 -1.72 -13.27 -13.00
CA ILE A 155 -0.43 -13.68 -13.59
C ILE A 155 -0.23 -13.01 -14.96
N VAL A 156 -1.26 -12.97 -15.79
CA VAL A 156 -1.20 -12.27 -17.08
C VAL A 156 -0.98 -10.77 -16.87
N LEU A 157 -1.72 -10.14 -15.96
CA LEU A 157 -1.59 -8.71 -15.68
C LEU A 157 -0.21 -8.34 -15.12
N GLN A 158 0.39 -9.22 -14.31
CA GLN A 158 1.73 -9.03 -13.75
C GLN A 158 2.79 -8.80 -14.84
N THR A 159 2.64 -9.41 -16.02
CA THR A 159 3.57 -9.22 -17.14
C THR A 159 3.62 -7.79 -17.69
N THR A 160 2.66 -6.94 -17.31
CA THR A 160 2.62 -5.54 -17.76
C THR A 160 3.32 -4.57 -16.78
N PHE A 161 3.65 -5.03 -15.57
CA PHE A 161 4.34 -4.20 -14.57
C PHE A 161 5.84 -4.45 -14.61
N GLU A 162 6.61 -3.41 -14.94
CA GLU A 162 8.08 -3.46 -14.92
C GLU A 162 8.68 -3.02 -13.58
N ASP A 163 7.90 -2.30 -12.75
CA ASP A 163 8.37 -1.61 -11.55
C ASP A 163 7.49 -1.91 -10.33
N VAL A 164 8.11 -2.44 -9.27
CA VAL A 164 7.44 -2.79 -8.01
C VAL A 164 6.84 -1.57 -7.32
N ILE A 165 7.54 -0.42 -7.37
CA ILE A 165 7.06 0.82 -6.75
C ILE A 165 5.80 1.30 -7.46
N GLN A 166 5.76 1.21 -8.79
CA GLN A 166 4.59 1.58 -9.57
C GLN A 166 3.39 0.68 -9.27
N ALA A 167 3.60 -0.64 -9.17
CA ALA A 167 2.54 -1.57 -8.79
C ALA A 167 1.99 -1.25 -7.39
N LEU A 168 2.86 -0.96 -6.42
CA LEU A 168 2.46 -0.57 -5.07
C LEU A 168 1.63 0.72 -5.07
N GLN A 169 2.01 1.73 -5.87
CA GLN A 169 1.26 2.96 -6.01
C GLN A 169 -0.17 2.71 -6.52
N TYR A 170 -0.35 1.86 -7.52
CA TYR A 170 -1.69 1.53 -8.03
C TYR A 170 -2.56 0.79 -7.02
N ILE A 171 -1.95 -0.12 -6.24
CA ILE A 171 -2.64 -0.83 -5.16
C ILE A 171 -3.13 0.14 -4.08
N LEU A 172 -2.42 1.24 -3.83
CA LEU A 172 -2.81 2.26 -2.86
C LEU A 172 -3.80 3.29 -3.44
N ASP A 173 -3.64 3.68 -4.70
CA ASP A 173 -4.51 4.66 -5.36
C ASP A 173 -5.94 4.12 -5.56
N THR A 174 -6.08 2.84 -5.91
CA THR A 174 -7.39 2.26 -6.27
C THR A 174 -8.40 2.27 -5.10
N PRO A 175 -8.06 1.83 -3.88
CA PRO A 175 -8.97 1.90 -2.74
C PRO A 175 -9.22 3.34 -2.26
N ALA A 176 -8.26 4.26 -2.45
CA ALA A 176 -8.38 5.64 -1.99
C ALA A 176 -9.55 6.37 -2.67
N ILE A 177 -9.80 6.10 -3.96
CA ILE A 177 -10.91 6.69 -4.74
C ILE A 177 -12.27 6.40 -4.08
N ILE A 178 -12.47 5.17 -3.59
CA ILE A 178 -13.72 4.77 -2.90
C ILE A 178 -13.67 5.15 -1.41
N GLY A 179 -12.48 5.08 -0.81
CA GLY A 179 -12.25 5.23 0.63
C GLY A 179 -12.74 6.55 1.18
N ILE A 180 -12.55 7.66 0.46
CA ILE A 180 -13.02 8.98 0.91
C ILE A 180 -14.55 9.01 1.08
N SER A 181 -15.28 8.40 0.15
CA SER A 181 -16.73 8.31 0.20
C SER A 181 -17.21 7.43 1.36
N LEU A 182 -16.47 6.35 1.66
CA LEU A 182 -16.78 5.46 2.77
C LEU A 182 -16.58 6.17 4.13
N TRP A 183 -15.46 6.88 4.31
CA TRP A 183 -15.20 7.64 5.53
C TRP A 183 -16.28 8.70 5.80
N ILE A 184 -16.67 9.45 4.77
CA ILE A 184 -17.71 10.47 4.91
C ILE A 184 -19.07 9.83 5.18
N GLY A 185 -19.39 8.70 4.53
CA GLY A 185 -20.64 7.98 4.78
C GLY A 185 -20.79 7.45 6.21
N ILE A 186 -19.69 7.10 6.87
CA ILE A 186 -19.69 6.66 8.28
C ILE A 186 -19.71 7.87 9.24
N VAL A 187 -19.17 9.03 8.85
CA VAL A 187 -19.08 10.20 9.73
C VAL A 187 -20.28 11.14 9.59
N TRP A 188 -20.84 11.27 8.39
CA TRP A 188 -21.88 12.24 8.06
C TRP A 188 -23.13 11.58 7.48
N ARG A 189 -24.25 11.72 8.19
CA ARG A 189 -25.56 11.16 7.82
C ARG A 189 -26.12 11.73 6.51
N GLY A 190 -25.62 12.88 6.09
CA GLY A 190 -26.06 13.56 4.87
C GLY A 190 -25.57 12.88 3.59
N TRP A 191 -24.55 12.02 3.66
CA TRP A 191 -23.91 11.42 2.49
C TRP A 191 -24.84 10.42 1.78
N THR A 192 -25.33 10.80 0.60
CA THR A 192 -26.33 10.01 -0.12
C THR A 192 -25.68 8.90 -0.97
N PRO A 193 -26.43 7.83 -1.34
CA PRO A 193 -25.92 6.82 -2.25
C PRO A 193 -25.50 7.38 -3.61
N ALA A 194 -26.18 8.42 -4.09
CA ALA A 194 -25.80 9.14 -5.31
C ALA A 194 -24.47 9.88 -5.14
N ALA A 195 -24.23 10.51 -3.98
CA ALA A 195 -22.95 11.15 -3.66
C ALA A 195 -21.79 10.15 -3.66
N VAL A 196 -21.99 8.94 -3.13
CA VAL A 196 -20.97 7.87 -3.17
C VAL A 196 -20.57 7.54 -4.61
N TRP A 197 -21.54 7.32 -5.50
CA TRP A 197 -21.26 6.99 -6.90
C TRP A 197 -20.60 8.15 -7.65
N VAL A 198 -21.11 9.37 -7.51
CA VAL A 198 -20.55 10.55 -8.19
C VAL A 198 -19.13 10.84 -7.70
N SER A 199 -18.89 10.78 -6.38
CA SER A 199 -17.56 10.94 -5.79
C SER A 199 -16.58 9.88 -6.32
N THR A 200 -16.98 8.62 -6.34
CA THR A 200 -16.14 7.50 -6.82
C THR A 200 -15.81 7.64 -8.30
N ILE A 201 -16.81 7.92 -9.14
CA ILE A 201 -16.63 8.04 -10.59
C ILE A 201 -15.79 9.27 -10.94
N SER A 202 -16.10 10.42 -10.33
CA SER A 202 -15.32 11.65 -10.57
C SER A 202 -13.88 11.54 -10.07
N GLY A 203 -13.64 10.90 -8.91
CA GLY A 203 -12.30 10.59 -8.44
C GLY A 203 -11.54 9.68 -9.39
N GLY A 204 -12.20 8.63 -9.91
CA GLY A 204 -11.60 7.75 -10.93
C GLY A 204 -11.27 8.47 -12.24
N ILE A 205 -12.18 9.34 -12.72
CA ILE A 205 -11.95 10.18 -13.91
C ILE A 205 -10.79 11.16 -13.67
N ALA A 206 -10.74 11.81 -12.51
CA ALA A 206 -9.67 12.74 -12.16
C ALA A 206 -8.32 12.03 -12.05
N TRP A 207 -8.28 10.83 -11.46
CA TRP A 207 -7.09 9.99 -11.43
C TRP A 207 -6.62 9.61 -12.84
N ALA A 208 -7.54 9.16 -13.70
CA ALA A 208 -7.23 8.83 -15.09
C ALA A 208 -6.75 10.06 -15.89
N ALA A 209 -7.36 11.23 -15.67
CA ALA A 209 -6.95 12.48 -16.29
C ALA A 209 -5.51 12.86 -15.89
N CYS A 210 -5.17 12.74 -14.60
CA CYS A 210 -3.81 12.99 -14.12
C CYS A 210 -2.78 12.01 -14.70
N MET A 211 -3.20 10.77 -14.96
CA MET A 211 -2.34 9.70 -15.47
C MET A 211 -2.09 9.82 -16.98
N PHE A 212 -3.15 10.02 -17.77
CA PHE A 212 -3.08 9.96 -19.23
C PHE A 212 -2.96 11.33 -19.90
N PHE A 213 -3.38 12.41 -19.24
CA PHE A 213 -3.42 13.75 -19.82
C PHE A 213 -2.74 14.84 -18.96
N PRO A 214 -1.51 14.61 -18.45
CA PRO A 214 -0.86 15.59 -17.58
C PRO A 214 -0.56 16.93 -18.28
N ASN A 215 -0.17 16.91 -19.56
CA ASN A 215 0.15 18.13 -20.32
C ASN A 215 -1.07 19.05 -20.48
N GLN A 216 -2.24 18.46 -20.74
CA GLN A 216 -3.49 19.23 -20.87
C GLN A 216 -3.89 19.87 -19.54
N LEU A 217 -3.67 19.16 -18.42
CA LEU A 217 -3.93 19.70 -17.10
C LEU A 217 -3.00 20.87 -16.75
N GLN A 218 -1.75 20.84 -17.21
CA GLN A 218 -0.84 21.97 -17.10
C GLN A 218 -1.30 23.16 -17.94
N GLU A 219 -1.73 22.93 -19.19
CA GLU A 219 -2.30 23.97 -20.07
C GLU A 219 -3.58 24.60 -19.51
N TRP A 220 -4.40 23.83 -18.77
CA TRP A 220 -5.60 24.33 -18.10
C TRP A 220 -5.31 25.18 -16.85
N GLY A 221 -4.04 25.43 -16.54
CA GLY A 221 -3.61 26.40 -15.53
C GLY A 221 -3.20 25.81 -14.19
N LEU A 222 -2.92 24.49 -14.11
CA LEU A 222 -2.29 23.91 -12.93
C LEU A 222 -0.82 24.38 -12.84
N SER A 223 -0.40 24.79 -11.63
CA SER A 223 0.97 25.23 -11.35
C SER A 223 2.03 24.23 -11.81
N GLU A 224 3.09 24.73 -12.44
CA GLU A 224 4.26 23.95 -12.86
C GLU A 224 4.90 23.19 -11.69
N SER A 225 4.78 23.69 -10.46
CA SER A 225 5.26 23.02 -9.24
C SER A 225 4.59 21.67 -8.94
N MET A 226 3.44 21.37 -9.58
CA MET A 226 2.74 20.11 -9.43
C MET A 226 3.25 19.01 -10.36
N PHE A 227 4.11 19.36 -11.32
CA PHE A 227 4.63 18.45 -12.33
C PHE A 227 6.13 18.23 -12.14
N HIS A 228 6.58 17.01 -12.41
CA HIS A 228 7.98 16.72 -12.63
C HIS A 228 8.46 17.41 -13.91
N THR A 229 9.75 17.69 -13.99
CA THR A 229 10.43 18.17 -15.20
C THR A 229 10.13 17.31 -16.44
N ASN A 230 9.82 16.02 -16.22
CA ASN A 230 9.48 15.05 -17.27
C ASN A 230 8.00 15.08 -17.69
N GLY A 231 7.24 16.12 -17.31
CA GLY A 231 5.83 16.33 -17.68
C GLY A 231 4.81 15.44 -16.94
N LYS A 232 5.25 14.60 -15.99
CA LYS A 232 4.35 13.76 -15.17
C LYS A 232 3.96 14.50 -13.90
N MET A 233 2.68 14.46 -13.52
CA MET A 233 2.25 15.02 -12.23
C MET A 233 2.89 14.26 -11.07
N LEU A 234 3.38 15.00 -10.07
CA LEU A 234 3.91 14.46 -8.82
C LEU A 234 2.86 13.59 -8.12
N HIS A 235 3.26 12.44 -7.60
CA HIS A 235 2.36 11.47 -6.96
C HIS A 235 1.50 12.08 -5.84
N LEU A 236 2.10 12.93 -5.00
CA LEU A 236 1.41 13.61 -3.90
C LEU A 236 0.28 14.52 -4.43
N TRP A 237 0.57 15.32 -5.45
CA TRP A 237 -0.39 16.21 -6.07
C TRP A 237 -1.49 15.44 -6.81
N ARG A 238 -1.14 14.32 -7.44
CA ARG A 238 -2.13 13.41 -8.04
C ARG A 238 -3.15 12.95 -7.00
N ILE A 239 -2.70 12.47 -5.83
CA ILE A 239 -3.59 12.05 -4.74
C ILE A 239 -4.52 13.18 -4.29
N VAL A 240 -3.94 14.34 -4.00
CA VAL A 240 -4.72 15.50 -3.55
C VAL A 240 -5.76 15.89 -4.59
N PHE A 241 -5.40 15.88 -5.87
CA PHE A 241 -6.30 16.26 -6.95
C PHE A 241 -7.50 15.33 -7.08
N TYR A 242 -7.29 14.02 -7.21
CA TYR A 242 -8.41 13.10 -7.42
C TYR A 242 -9.29 12.93 -6.17
N LEU A 243 -8.71 12.97 -4.97
CA LEU A 243 -9.49 12.91 -3.72
C LEU A 243 -10.31 14.19 -3.52
N SER A 244 -9.75 15.35 -3.83
CA SER A 244 -10.47 16.61 -3.77
C SER A 244 -11.61 16.63 -4.79
N ALA A 245 -11.36 16.22 -6.03
CA ALA A 245 -12.38 16.13 -7.07
C ALA A 245 -13.56 15.23 -6.65
N GLY A 246 -13.27 14.05 -6.10
CA GLY A 246 -14.28 13.14 -5.56
C GLY A 246 -15.05 13.75 -4.39
N LEU A 247 -14.33 14.35 -3.43
CA LEU A 247 -14.94 15.01 -2.28
C LEU A 247 -15.90 16.13 -2.68
N PHE A 248 -15.46 17.06 -3.53
CA PHE A 248 -16.27 18.20 -3.94
C PHE A 248 -17.49 17.78 -4.75
N SER A 249 -17.33 16.89 -5.72
CA SER A 249 -18.45 16.41 -6.53
C SER A 249 -19.47 15.64 -5.68
N GLY A 250 -18.99 14.84 -4.72
CA GLY A 250 -19.81 14.11 -3.77
C GLY A 250 -20.57 15.06 -2.83
N LEU A 251 -19.90 16.08 -2.28
CA LEU A 251 -20.54 17.11 -1.45
C LEU A 251 -21.65 17.85 -2.21
N ILE A 252 -21.36 18.32 -3.42
CA ILE A 252 -22.34 18.99 -4.29
C ILE A 252 -23.55 18.06 -4.52
N THR A 253 -23.28 16.80 -4.91
CA THR A 253 -24.35 15.82 -5.15
C THR A 253 -25.14 15.53 -3.88
N SER A 254 -24.48 15.45 -2.73
CA SER A 254 -25.11 15.21 -1.44
C SER A 254 -26.10 16.30 -1.05
N PHE A 255 -25.82 17.57 -1.40
CA PHE A 255 -26.74 18.68 -1.18
C PHE A 255 -27.87 18.76 -2.22
N LEU A 256 -27.63 18.31 -3.45
CA LEU A 256 -28.62 18.33 -4.53
C LEU A 256 -29.58 17.12 -4.51
N THR A 257 -29.20 16.03 -3.85
CA THR A 257 -29.99 14.79 -3.86
C THR A 257 -30.84 14.62 -2.61
N LYS A 258 -31.94 13.86 -2.76
CA LYS A 258 -32.85 13.60 -1.64
C LYS A 258 -32.15 12.76 -0.58
N ARG A 259 -32.21 13.22 0.68
CA ARG A 259 -31.70 12.48 1.84
C ARG A 259 -32.41 11.12 1.98
N VAL A 260 -31.65 10.13 2.45
CA VAL A 260 -32.16 8.80 2.81
C VAL A 260 -33.11 8.94 4.01
N ASP A 261 -34.11 8.06 4.08
CA ASP A 261 -35.06 7.99 5.18
C ASP A 261 -34.35 7.91 6.54
N GLU A 262 -34.77 8.76 7.49
CA GLU A 262 -34.17 8.92 8.81
C GLU A 262 -34.20 7.60 9.59
N LYS A 263 -35.27 6.79 9.43
CA LYS A 263 -35.38 5.47 10.09
C LYS A 263 -34.30 4.49 9.65
N LYS A 264 -33.92 4.50 8.37
CA LYS A 264 -32.86 3.63 7.84
C LYS A 264 -31.49 4.06 8.34
N LEU A 265 -31.26 5.37 8.37
CA LEU A 265 -30.02 5.94 8.91
C LEU A 265 -29.89 5.67 10.41
N ASP A 266 -30.98 5.87 11.17
CA ASP A 266 -31.00 5.57 12.60
C ASP A 266 -30.71 4.10 12.88
N HIS A 267 -31.29 3.17 12.10
CA HIS A 267 -31.00 1.75 12.23
C HIS A 267 -29.51 1.46 11.97
N PHE A 268 -28.97 1.96 10.87
CA PHE A 268 -27.57 1.77 10.49
C PHE A 268 -26.59 2.29 11.56
N PHE A 269 -26.74 3.56 11.98
CA PHE A 269 -25.87 4.16 12.98
C PHE A 269 -26.07 3.55 14.36
N ARG A 270 -27.29 3.10 14.70
CA ARG A 270 -27.52 2.37 15.94
C ARG A 270 -26.78 1.03 15.93
N VAL A 271 -26.79 0.28 14.83
CA VAL A 271 -26.02 -0.97 14.71
C VAL A 271 -24.52 -0.71 14.87
N ILE A 272 -23.98 0.32 14.21
CA ILE A 272 -22.54 0.63 14.28
C ILE A 272 -22.10 1.11 15.67
N HIS A 273 -22.94 1.90 16.34
CA HIS A 273 -22.59 2.50 17.64
C HIS A 273 -22.98 1.64 18.84
N THR A 274 -23.71 0.54 18.65
CA THR A 274 -24.05 -0.38 19.74
C THR A 274 -22.86 -1.30 20.02
N PRO A 275 -22.28 -1.27 21.23
CA PRO A 275 -21.20 -2.17 21.58
C PRO A 275 -21.70 -3.61 21.74
N VAL A 276 -20.85 -4.57 21.36
CA VAL A 276 -21.14 -6.02 21.45
C VAL A 276 -20.81 -6.52 22.85
N LYS A 277 -21.74 -7.24 23.48
CA LYS A 277 -21.52 -7.89 24.79
C LYS A 277 -20.66 -9.17 24.62
N PRO A 278 -19.85 -9.54 25.62
CA PRO A 278 -19.15 -10.83 25.59
C PRO A 278 -20.15 -11.99 25.51
N GLY A 279 -19.97 -12.90 24.54
CA GLY A 279 -20.86 -14.04 24.32
C GLY A 279 -22.19 -13.71 23.64
N GLU A 280 -22.35 -12.49 23.10
CA GLU A 280 -23.54 -12.10 22.34
C GLU A 280 -23.61 -12.86 21.02
N VAL A 281 -24.76 -13.51 20.79
CA VAL A 281 -25.06 -14.19 19.53
C VAL A 281 -25.99 -13.30 18.72
N VAL A 282 -25.52 -12.90 17.54
CA VAL A 282 -26.30 -12.14 16.57
C VAL A 282 -26.83 -13.12 15.52
N ASP A 283 -28.15 -13.32 15.51
CA ASP A 283 -28.80 -14.31 14.65
C ASP A 283 -28.69 -13.95 13.16
N GLU A 284 -28.75 -12.64 12.83
CA GLU A 284 -28.73 -12.16 11.45
C GLU A 284 -27.79 -10.94 11.24
N PRO A 285 -27.08 -10.84 10.11
CA PRO A 285 -26.23 -9.70 9.80
C PRO A 285 -27.00 -8.37 9.84
N CYS A 286 -26.35 -7.32 10.38
CA CYS A 286 -26.89 -5.96 10.45
C CYS A 286 -28.20 -5.82 11.26
N THR A 287 -28.44 -6.73 12.21
CA THR A 287 -29.55 -6.64 13.16
C THR A 287 -29.06 -6.27 14.56
N LEU A 288 -29.93 -5.63 15.35
CA LEU A 288 -29.66 -5.34 16.75
C LEU A 288 -30.02 -6.57 17.60
N PRO A 289 -29.26 -6.86 18.67
CA PRO A 289 -29.62 -7.92 19.61
C PRO A 289 -30.94 -7.60 20.33
N LYS A 290 -31.53 -8.62 20.95
CA LYS A 290 -32.80 -8.50 21.71
C LYS A 290 -32.71 -7.49 22.88
N ASP A 291 -31.53 -7.35 23.47
CA ASP A 291 -31.25 -6.40 24.56
C ASP A 291 -29.94 -5.63 24.27
N PRO A 292 -29.98 -4.59 23.42
CA PRO A 292 -28.79 -3.85 23.02
C PRO A 292 -28.32 -2.91 24.15
N LEU A 293 -27.00 -2.79 24.30
CA LEU A 293 -26.41 -1.73 25.12
C LEU A 293 -26.77 -0.35 24.54
N PRO A 294 -26.78 0.71 25.38
CA PRO A 294 -26.95 2.06 24.86
C PRO A 294 -25.83 2.39 23.87
N PRO A 295 -26.14 3.09 22.76
CA PRO A 295 -25.14 3.45 21.77
C PRO A 295 -24.06 4.33 22.40
N ALA A 296 -22.83 4.18 21.92
CA ALA A 296 -21.73 5.05 22.33
C ALA A 296 -22.08 6.53 22.08
N GLY A 297 -21.71 7.39 23.04
CA GLY A 297 -21.98 8.82 22.93
C GLY A 297 -21.23 9.46 21.75
N LYS A 298 -21.78 10.55 21.20
CA LYS A 298 -21.17 11.34 20.12
C LYS A 298 -20.19 12.39 20.64
N LEU A 299 -19.06 12.59 19.95
CA LEU A 299 -18.07 13.63 20.28
C LEU A 299 -18.67 15.03 20.13
N PHE A 300 -19.36 15.27 19.03
CA PHE A 300 -20.08 16.52 18.75
C PHE A 300 -21.58 16.27 18.82
N ASN A 301 -22.33 17.13 19.52
CA ASN A 301 -23.79 17.02 19.63
C ASN A 301 -24.51 17.62 18.40
N LEU A 302 -24.06 17.23 17.21
CA LEU A 302 -24.63 17.65 15.93
C LEU A 302 -25.50 16.52 15.38
N LYS A 303 -26.69 16.86 14.88
CA LYS A 303 -27.68 15.86 14.41
C LYS A 303 -27.09 14.96 13.32
N ASP A 304 -26.41 15.58 12.35
CA ASP A 304 -25.93 14.92 11.14
C ASP A 304 -24.54 14.30 11.26
N ILE A 305 -23.80 14.55 12.34
CA ILE A 305 -22.43 14.05 12.53
C ILE A 305 -22.45 12.89 13.54
N GLU A 306 -21.76 11.81 13.20
CA GLU A 306 -21.78 10.51 13.87
C GLU A 306 -20.36 10.11 14.31
N ILE A 307 -19.58 11.06 14.83
CA ILE A 307 -18.25 10.79 15.40
C ILE A 307 -18.43 10.29 16.83
N GLY A 308 -18.01 9.05 17.10
CA GLY A 308 -18.04 8.47 18.46
C GLY A 308 -17.07 9.17 19.42
N LYS A 309 -17.46 9.26 20.71
CA LYS A 309 -16.55 9.71 21.77
C LYS A 309 -15.44 8.67 21.97
N PRO A 310 -14.18 9.10 22.10
CA PRO A 310 -13.11 8.18 22.46
C PRO A 310 -13.39 7.60 23.85
N THR A 311 -13.28 6.29 23.98
CA THR A 311 -13.39 5.60 25.27
C THR A 311 -12.06 5.70 26.02
N LEU A 312 -12.08 5.64 27.36
CA LEU A 312 -10.85 5.63 28.16
C LEU A 312 -9.93 4.46 27.79
N VAL A 313 -10.51 3.29 27.52
CA VAL A 313 -9.78 2.12 27.04
C VAL A 313 -9.13 2.38 25.68
N GLY A 314 -9.87 3.01 24.76
CA GLY A 314 -9.34 3.39 23.44
C GLY A 314 -8.21 4.42 23.54
N MET A 315 -8.36 5.44 24.40
CA MET A 315 -7.30 6.43 24.64
C MET A 315 -6.06 5.80 25.27
N GLY A 316 -6.24 4.91 26.25
CA GLY A 316 -5.14 4.17 26.87
C GLY A 316 -4.39 3.31 25.84
N GLY A 317 -5.12 2.56 25.01
CA GLY A 317 -4.55 1.76 23.92
C GLY A 317 -3.82 2.61 22.88
N PHE A 318 -4.36 3.79 22.53
CA PHE A 318 -3.71 4.73 21.62
C PHE A 318 -2.39 5.25 22.18
N ILE A 319 -2.36 5.69 23.44
CA ILE A 319 -1.14 6.16 24.11
C ILE A 319 -0.11 5.04 24.19
N ALA A 320 -0.51 3.83 24.60
CA ALA A 320 0.38 2.67 24.66
C ALA A 320 0.98 2.34 23.28
N SER A 321 0.17 2.43 22.22
CA SER A 321 0.64 2.22 20.85
C SER A 321 1.68 3.25 20.44
N TRP A 322 1.48 4.53 20.77
CA TRP A 322 2.45 5.59 20.51
C TRP A 322 3.74 5.45 21.30
N ILE A 323 3.68 4.95 22.54
CA ILE A 323 4.88 4.60 23.31
C ILE A 323 5.67 3.50 22.58
N CYS A 324 5.00 2.44 22.11
CA CYS A 324 5.65 1.39 21.32
C CYS A 324 6.29 1.94 20.03
N VAL A 325 5.61 2.82 19.31
CA VAL A 325 6.18 3.48 18.11
C VAL A 325 7.43 4.29 18.49
N GLY A 326 7.35 5.07 19.56
CA GLY A 326 8.49 5.82 20.10
C GLY A 326 9.68 4.92 20.45
N LEU A 327 9.41 3.76 21.07
CA LEU A 327 10.43 2.76 21.38
C LEU A 327 11.07 2.16 20.12
N ILE A 328 10.29 1.85 19.08
CA ILE A 328 10.81 1.34 17.80
C ILE A 328 11.71 2.39 17.14
N ILE A 329 11.26 3.66 17.10
CA ILE A 329 12.05 4.76 16.54
C ILE A 329 13.35 4.93 17.32
N TRP A 330 13.27 4.95 18.65
CA TRP A 330 14.43 5.07 19.53
C TRP A 330 15.41 3.91 19.35
N LEU A 331 14.92 2.67 19.27
CA LEU A 331 15.74 1.48 19.06
C LEU A 331 16.40 1.48 17.68
N THR A 332 15.68 1.93 16.65
CA THR A 332 16.24 2.09 15.30
C THR A 332 17.33 3.15 15.28
N TRP A 333 17.11 4.29 15.94
CA TRP A 333 18.10 5.35 16.09
C TRP A 333 19.33 4.88 16.87
N LEU A 334 19.14 4.12 17.95
CA LEU A 334 20.21 3.54 18.75
C LEU A 334 21.07 2.60 17.90
N LEU A 335 20.45 1.67 17.19
CA LEU A 335 21.14 0.72 16.31
C LEU A 335 21.93 1.46 15.22
N ALA A 336 21.35 2.49 14.60
CA ALA A 336 22.02 3.28 13.58
C ALA A 336 23.22 4.08 14.09
N ARG A 337 23.35 4.29 15.41
CA ARG A 337 24.48 4.99 16.02
C ARG A 337 25.57 4.02 16.53
N VAL A 338 25.19 2.79 16.84
CA VAL A 338 26.07 1.75 17.38
C VAL A 338 26.72 0.91 16.26
N LEU A 339 26.01 0.69 15.15
CA LEU A 339 26.49 0.02 13.93
C LEU A 339 27.14 1.01 12.96
#